data_AF-A0A535BTN6-F1
#
_entry.id   AF-A0A535BTN6-F1
#
_cell.length_a   1.000
_cell.length_b   1.000
_cell.length_c   1.000
_cell.angle_alpha   90.00
_cell.angle_beta   90.00
_cell.angle_gamma   90.00
#
_symmetry.space_group_name_H-M   'P 1'
#
loop_
_entity.id
_entity.type
_entity.pdbx_description
1 polymer ?
#
loop_
_entity_poly.entity_id
_entity_poly.type
_entity_poly.pdbx_seq_one_letter_code
_entity_poly.pdbx_strand_id
1 'polypeptide(L)'
;ITSLKAFLTTIITRLCMDQLHLARRKRDVYLGPWLPEPLITPEALEAVSLEEHVDQEESISLAFLLLLEQLQPIERAVFLLREVFEYDYAEIASFLGKSEVACRQWFSRAKKHLGDHRPRFPTSPDTHRQLLTGFLQAAQAGEMPALMNLLAEDVTLWVDSGGKVKGAATRPIAGRDAVARFALGTRRFLPEGARVELAEVNGQPALIFRAGDRAYLVLAIEVEAQRIQTVRVMANPEKLARV
;
A
#
# COMPACT_ATOMS: atom_id res chain seq x y z
N ILE A 1 -14.78 31.05 -10.94
CA ILE A 1 -13.56 30.54 -10.27
C ILE A 1 -12.90 31.74 -9.60
N THR A 2 -12.94 31.77 -8.27
CA THR A 2 -12.71 32.98 -7.46
C THR A 2 -11.29 33.06 -6.88
N SER A 3 -10.43 32.05 -7.13
CA SER A 3 -9.03 32.00 -6.71
C SER A 3 -8.23 31.01 -7.57
N LEU A 4 -6.92 31.25 -7.73
CA LEU A 4 -5.98 30.33 -8.38
C LEU A 4 -5.97 28.95 -7.71
N LYS A 5 -6.10 28.90 -6.38
CA LYS A 5 -6.20 27.63 -5.63
C LYS A 5 -7.40 26.81 -6.11
N ALA A 6 -8.58 27.42 -6.16
CA ALA A 6 -9.80 26.75 -6.62
C ALA A 6 -9.71 26.30 -8.10
N PHE A 7 -9.05 27.10 -8.96
CA PHE A 7 -8.78 26.76 -10.35
C PHE A 7 -7.92 25.49 -10.46
N LEU A 8 -6.78 25.47 -9.78
CA LEU A 8 -5.84 24.35 -9.81
C LEU A 8 -6.43 23.11 -9.15
N THR A 9 -7.10 23.23 -8.00
CA THR A 9 -7.80 22.10 -7.36
C THR A 9 -8.81 21.47 -8.31
N THR A 10 -9.58 22.28 -9.05
CA THR A 10 -10.54 21.77 -10.05
C THR A 10 -9.84 20.98 -11.14
N ILE A 11 -8.77 21.53 -11.73
CA ILE A 11 -8.03 20.89 -12.82
C ILE A 11 -7.38 19.61 -12.34
N ILE A 12 -6.63 19.66 -11.24
CA ILE A 12 -5.90 18.51 -10.68
C ILE A 12 -6.89 17.41 -10.29
N THR A 13 -8.00 17.74 -9.63
CA THR A 13 -9.01 16.74 -9.25
C THR A 13 -9.57 16.01 -10.48
N ARG A 14 -9.87 16.75 -11.56
CA ARG A 14 -10.39 16.15 -12.81
C ARG A 14 -9.35 15.27 -13.49
N LEU A 15 -8.11 15.74 -13.61
CA LEU A 15 -7.01 14.95 -14.16
C LEU A 15 -6.77 13.67 -13.34
N CYS A 16 -6.79 13.75 -12.01
CA CYS A 16 -6.67 12.59 -11.14
C CYS A 16 -7.83 11.61 -11.33
N MET A 17 -9.07 12.10 -11.44
CA MET A 17 -10.22 11.22 -11.74
C MET A 17 -10.07 10.51 -13.08
N ASP A 18 -9.63 11.22 -14.12
CA ASP A 18 -9.39 10.62 -15.44
C ASP A 18 -8.30 9.54 -15.37
N GLN A 19 -7.21 9.81 -14.64
CA GLN A 19 -6.16 8.82 -14.40
C GLN A 19 -6.65 7.60 -13.62
N LEU A 20 -7.51 7.80 -12.62
CA LEU A 20 -8.14 6.69 -11.87
C LEU A 20 -9.04 5.84 -12.77
N HIS A 21 -9.77 6.45 -13.69
CA HIS A 21 -10.56 5.73 -14.70
C HIS A 21 -9.68 4.90 -15.63
N LEU A 22 -8.56 5.47 -16.10
CA LEU A 22 -7.60 4.73 -16.94
C LEU A 22 -6.92 3.60 -16.16
N ALA A 23 -6.48 3.85 -14.93
CA ALA A 23 -5.87 2.85 -14.07
C ALA A 23 -6.83 1.68 -13.80
N ARG A 24 -8.12 1.97 -13.57
CA ARG A 24 -9.14 0.93 -13.41
C ARG A 24 -9.26 0.03 -14.63
N ARG A 25 -9.29 0.61 -15.84
CA ARG A 25 -9.29 -0.19 -17.09
C ARG A 25 -8.03 -1.04 -17.25
N LYS A 26 -6.86 -0.52 -16.84
CA LYS A 26 -5.62 -1.30 -16.83
C LYS A 26 -5.69 -2.50 -15.86
N ARG A 27 -6.46 -2.39 -14.77
CA ARG A 27 -6.67 -3.49 -13.81
C ARG A 27 -7.50 -4.64 -14.39
N ASP A 28 -8.43 -4.36 -15.29
CA ASP A 28 -9.29 -5.39 -15.91
C ASP A 28 -8.49 -6.43 -16.69
N VAL A 29 -7.31 -6.04 -17.21
CA VAL A 29 -6.39 -6.92 -17.94
C VAL A 29 -5.14 -7.30 -17.12
N TYR A 30 -5.12 -6.99 -15.82
CA TYR A 30 -3.98 -7.22 -14.96
C TYR A 30 -3.89 -8.69 -14.52
N LEU A 31 -2.71 -9.30 -14.66
CA LEU A 31 -2.50 -10.69 -14.25
C LEU A 31 -2.11 -10.76 -12.77
N GLY A 32 -3.03 -11.25 -11.95
CA GLY A 32 -2.85 -11.51 -10.52
C GLY A 32 -3.27 -10.36 -9.60
N PRO A 33 -2.93 -10.42 -8.31
CA PRO A 33 -3.23 -9.36 -7.35
C PRO A 33 -2.68 -7.99 -7.75
N TRP A 34 -3.48 -6.94 -7.57
CA TRP A 34 -3.04 -5.55 -7.69
C TRP A 34 -2.77 -4.96 -6.30
N LEU A 35 -1.57 -4.42 -6.09
CA LEU A 35 -1.20 -3.64 -4.90
C LEU A 35 -0.90 -2.18 -5.31
N PRO A 36 -1.13 -1.18 -4.42
CA PRO A 36 -0.69 0.18 -4.64
C PRO A 36 0.80 0.27 -4.95
N GLU A 37 1.22 1.32 -5.64
CA GLU A 37 2.64 1.56 -5.87
C GLU A 37 3.35 1.81 -4.53
N PRO A 38 4.54 1.22 -4.32
CA PRO A 38 5.36 1.50 -3.14
C PRO A 38 5.97 2.91 -3.25
N LEU A 39 5.71 3.75 -2.25
CA LEU A 39 6.31 5.05 -2.08
C LEU A 39 7.28 4.98 -0.91
N ILE A 40 8.56 5.25 -1.16
CA ILE A 40 9.55 5.42 -0.09
C ILE A 40 9.45 6.85 0.43
N THR A 41 9.29 7.04 1.74
CA THR A 41 9.36 8.37 2.35
C THR A 41 10.82 8.85 2.38
N PRO A 42 11.13 10.08 1.91
CA PRO A 42 12.51 10.55 1.71
C PRO A 42 13.41 10.68 2.95
N GLU A 43 12.85 10.57 4.15
CA GLU A 43 13.59 10.75 5.43
C GLU A 43 14.71 9.71 5.64
N ALA A 44 14.73 8.63 4.87
CA ALA A 44 15.79 7.62 4.91
C ALA A 44 16.97 7.88 3.93
N LEU A 45 16.89 8.91 3.07
CA LEU A 45 17.92 9.19 2.04
C LEU A 45 18.67 10.51 2.23
N GLU A 46 18.24 11.40 3.12
CA GLU A 46 18.86 12.72 3.32
C GLU A 46 19.19 13.00 4.80
N ALA A 47 20.22 12.32 5.31
CA ALA A 47 21.01 12.84 6.43
C ALA A 47 22.14 13.76 5.92
N VAL A 48 21.81 14.77 5.12
CA VAL A 48 22.73 15.88 4.79
C VAL A 48 21.93 17.18 4.59
N SER A 49 21.80 17.93 5.69
CA SER A 49 21.65 19.39 5.79
C SER A 49 20.63 20.11 4.87
N LEU A 50 19.57 20.66 5.46
CA LEU A 50 19.54 22.04 5.94
C LEU A 50 18.21 22.29 6.67
N GLU A 51 18.34 22.77 7.91
CA GLU A 51 17.42 23.55 8.73
C GLU A 51 15.92 23.55 8.40
N GLU A 52 15.15 23.05 9.39
CA GLU A 52 13.79 23.47 9.72
C GLU A 52 12.75 23.34 8.61
N HIS A 53 12.12 22.15 8.51
CA HIS A 53 10.67 21.96 8.63
C HIS A 53 10.46 20.51 9.10
N VAL A 54 10.12 20.32 10.38
CA VAL A 54 9.47 19.08 10.82
C VAL A 54 8.00 19.23 10.43
N ASP A 55 7.74 19.14 9.13
CA ASP A 55 6.43 18.73 8.67
C ASP A 55 6.40 17.22 8.86
N GLN A 56 5.76 16.76 9.94
CA GLN A 56 5.27 15.38 9.97
C GLN A 56 4.21 15.29 8.87
N GLU A 57 4.63 15.08 7.62
CA GLU A 57 3.70 14.70 6.57
C GLU A 57 3.00 13.42 7.04
N GLU A 58 1.67 13.46 7.13
CA GLU A 58 0.87 12.27 7.42
C GLU A 58 1.14 11.23 6.34
N SER A 59 2.08 10.33 6.62
CA SER A 59 2.49 9.31 5.66
C SER A 59 1.33 8.38 5.36
N ILE A 60 1.00 8.28 4.07
CA ILE A 60 -0.18 7.54 3.60
C ILE A 60 0.10 6.04 3.74
N SER A 61 -0.55 5.41 4.72
CA SER A 61 -0.36 3.98 4.98
C SER A 61 -0.74 3.08 3.79
N LEU A 62 -0.04 1.96 3.59
CA LEU A 62 -0.38 0.96 2.56
C LEU A 62 -1.83 0.47 2.72
N ALA A 63 -2.25 0.23 3.97
CA ALA A 63 -3.63 -0.16 4.30
C ALA A 63 -4.62 0.88 3.79
N PHE A 64 -4.40 2.17 4.08
CA PHE A 64 -5.27 3.24 3.60
C PHE A 64 -5.28 3.33 2.07
N LEU A 65 -4.12 3.21 1.40
CA LEU A 65 -4.06 3.15 -0.07
C LEU A 65 -4.93 2.02 -0.62
N LEU A 66 -4.82 0.81 -0.06
CA LEU A 66 -5.64 -0.35 -0.47
C LEU A 66 -7.13 -0.11 -0.28
N LEU A 67 -7.52 0.57 0.80
CA LEU A 67 -8.91 0.94 1.04
C LEU A 67 -9.41 1.95 0.00
N LEU A 68 -8.60 2.96 -0.32
CA LEU A 68 -8.93 3.89 -1.40
C LEU A 68 -9.07 3.16 -2.73
N GLU A 69 -8.28 2.09 -2.97
CA GLU A 69 -8.36 1.26 -4.17
C GLU A 69 -9.70 0.54 -4.37
N GLN A 70 -10.50 0.39 -3.32
CA GLN A 70 -11.84 -0.19 -3.42
C GLN A 70 -12.91 0.83 -3.85
N LEU A 71 -12.64 2.13 -3.71
CA LEU A 71 -13.61 3.20 -4.00
C LEU A 71 -13.73 3.48 -5.52
N GLN A 72 -14.93 3.90 -5.95
CA GLN A 72 -15.08 4.51 -7.27
C GLN A 72 -14.27 5.81 -7.36
N PRO A 73 -13.78 6.22 -8.55
CA PRO A 73 -12.99 7.45 -8.69
C PRO A 73 -13.66 8.69 -8.08
N ILE A 74 -14.99 8.83 -8.27
CA ILE A 74 -15.76 9.95 -7.71
C ILE A 74 -15.90 9.86 -6.19
N GLU A 75 -16.06 8.67 -5.64
CA GLU A 75 -16.15 8.45 -4.18
C GLU A 75 -14.82 8.78 -3.51
N ARG A 76 -13.71 8.37 -4.12
CA ARG A 76 -12.35 8.69 -3.64
C ARG A 76 -12.09 10.19 -3.67
N ALA A 77 -12.41 10.86 -4.78
CA ALA A 77 -12.21 12.30 -4.92
C ALA A 77 -13.00 13.08 -3.86
N VAL A 78 -14.29 12.76 -3.69
CA VAL A 78 -15.13 13.38 -2.67
C VAL A 78 -14.62 13.10 -1.25
N PHE A 79 -14.21 11.85 -0.96
CA PHE A 79 -13.67 11.50 0.35
C PHE A 79 -12.40 12.28 0.69
N LEU A 80 -11.41 12.31 -0.21
CA LEU A 80 -10.14 13.00 0.03
C LEU A 80 -10.33 14.50 0.13
N LEU A 81 -11.10 15.12 -0.78
CA LEU A 81 -11.37 16.56 -0.72
C LEU A 81 -12.05 16.96 0.59
N ARG A 82 -12.88 16.07 1.16
CA ARG A 82 -13.63 16.35 2.39
C ARG A 82 -12.83 16.07 3.67
N GLU A 83 -12.14 14.93 3.75
CA GLU A 83 -11.54 14.44 5.00
C GLU A 83 -10.05 14.77 5.11
N VAL A 84 -9.35 14.97 3.99
CA VAL A 84 -7.91 15.29 3.99
C VAL A 84 -7.69 16.76 3.67
N PHE A 85 -8.38 17.29 2.66
CA PHE A 85 -8.23 18.70 2.25
C PHE A 85 -9.27 19.65 2.87
N GLU A 86 -10.15 19.11 3.71
CA GLU A 86 -11.13 19.84 4.54
C GLU A 86 -12.09 20.79 3.79
N TYR A 87 -12.26 20.63 2.47
CA TYR A 87 -13.21 21.44 1.70
C TYR A 87 -14.67 21.17 2.10
N ASP A 88 -15.51 22.19 1.93
CA ASP A 88 -16.95 22.02 2.12
C ASP A 88 -17.64 21.37 0.90
N TYR A 89 -18.89 20.94 1.06
CA TYR A 89 -19.60 20.27 -0.04
C TYR A 89 -19.90 21.18 -1.23
N ALA A 90 -20.04 22.49 -1.02
CA ALA A 90 -20.33 23.45 -2.08
C ALA A 90 -19.10 23.65 -2.97
N GLU A 91 -17.93 23.75 -2.37
CA GLU A 91 -16.63 23.80 -3.04
C GLU A 91 -16.37 22.50 -3.82
N ILE A 92 -16.56 21.35 -3.18
CA ILE A 92 -16.39 20.03 -3.82
C ILE A 92 -17.33 19.88 -5.02
N ALA A 93 -18.60 20.26 -4.85
CA ALA A 93 -19.60 20.24 -5.91
C ALA A 93 -19.17 21.10 -7.11
N SER A 94 -18.62 22.30 -6.84
CA SER A 94 -18.07 23.19 -7.85
C SER A 94 -16.88 22.56 -8.59
N PHE A 95 -15.91 21.98 -7.88
CA PHE A 95 -14.73 21.34 -8.49
C PHE A 95 -15.13 20.18 -9.40
N LEU A 96 -16.07 19.35 -8.95
CA LEU A 96 -16.50 18.14 -9.65
C LEU A 96 -17.58 18.39 -10.71
N GLY A 97 -18.17 19.59 -10.75
CA GLY A 97 -19.32 19.90 -11.60
C GLY A 97 -20.55 19.04 -11.26
N LYS A 98 -20.81 18.84 -9.96
CA LYS A 98 -21.90 18.00 -9.41
C LYS A 98 -22.75 18.82 -8.43
N SER A 99 -23.83 18.22 -7.92
CA SER A 99 -24.62 18.82 -6.84
C SER A 99 -24.07 18.46 -5.46
N GLU A 100 -24.25 19.32 -4.47
CA GLU A 100 -23.88 19.04 -3.08
C GLU A 100 -24.52 17.75 -2.55
N VAL A 101 -25.78 17.50 -2.93
CA VAL A 101 -26.52 16.29 -2.55
C VAL A 101 -25.80 15.04 -3.07
N ALA A 102 -25.34 15.05 -4.32
CA ALA A 102 -24.59 13.94 -4.89
C ALA A 102 -23.25 13.73 -4.18
N CYS A 103 -22.54 14.82 -3.87
CA CYS A 103 -21.30 14.77 -3.09
C CYS A 103 -21.52 14.14 -1.70
N ARG A 104 -22.56 14.55 -0.96
CA ARG A 104 -22.90 13.94 0.34
C ARG A 104 -23.21 12.44 0.23
N GLN A 105 -23.91 12.02 -0.83
CA GLN A 105 -24.21 10.61 -1.08
C GLN A 105 -22.96 9.78 -1.41
N TRP A 106 -22.05 10.28 -2.27
CA TRP A 106 -20.78 9.60 -2.55
C TRP A 106 -19.88 9.54 -1.33
N PHE A 107 -19.86 10.61 -0.53
CA PHE A 107 -19.11 10.63 0.72
C PHE A 107 -19.60 9.58 1.71
N SER A 108 -20.92 9.48 1.90
CA SER A 108 -21.52 8.46 2.76
C SER A 108 -21.20 7.03 2.27
N ARG A 109 -21.27 6.79 0.96
CA ARG A 109 -20.86 5.51 0.36
C ARG A 109 -19.38 5.19 0.60
N ALA A 110 -18.50 6.18 0.42
CA ALA A 110 -17.08 6.03 0.70
C ALA A 110 -16.85 5.66 2.16
N LYS A 111 -17.44 6.40 3.13
CA LYS A 111 -17.32 6.08 4.56
C LYS A 111 -17.85 4.70 4.90
N LYS A 112 -18.92 4.23 4.26
CA LYS A 112 -19.42 2.88 4.45
C LYS A 112 -18.39 1.83 3.99
N HIS A 113 -17.86 1.95 2.78
CA HIS A 113 -16.84 1.03 2.27
C HIS A 113 -15.54 1.04 3.12
N LEU A 114 -15.15 2.21 3.63
CA LEU A 114 -13.94 2.35 4.46
C LEU A 114 -14.15 1.86 5.90
N GLY A 115 -15.34 2.07 6.48
CA GLY A 115 -15.67 1.71 7.86
C GLY A 115 -15.68 0.20 8.11
N ASP A 116 -15.93 -0.60 7.09
CA ASP A 116 -15.94 -2.06 7.18
C ASP A 116 -14.53 -2.68 7.34
N HIS A 117 -13.44 -1.90 7.19
CA HIS A 117 -12.07 -2.42 7.08
C HIS A 117 -11.04 -1.82 8.05
N ARG A 118 -11.46 -1.13 9.12
CA ARG A 118 -10.50 -0.57 10.10
C ARG A 118 -10.01 -1.67 11.06
N PRO A 119 -8.69 -1.85 11.24
CA PRO A 119 -8.17 -2.79 12.24
C PRO A 119 -8.68 -2.41 13.63
N ARG A 120 -9.18 -3.40 14.39
CA ARG A 120 -9.81 -3.14 15.69
C ARG A 120 -8.80 -2.71 16.76
N PHE A 121 -7.52 -3.06 16.57
CA PHE A 121 -6.41 -2.72 17.46
C PHE A 121 -5.16 -2.33 16.66
N PRO A 122 -4.70 -1.07 16.74
CA PRO A 122 -3.44 -0.68 16.11
C PRO A 122 -2.25 -1.34 16.82
N THR A 123 -1.32 -1.90 16.05
CA THR A 123 -0.09 -2.53 16.54
C THR A 123 0.99 -1.46 16.74
N SER A 124 1.82 -1.58 17.78
CA SER A 124 2.94 -0.65 17.99
C SER A 124 4.02 -0.79 16.90
N PRO A 125 4.69 0.31 16.49
CA PRO A 125 5.74 0.26 15.46
C PRO A 125 6.86 -0.74 15.77
N ASP A 126 7.24 -0.88 17.05
CA ASP A 126 8.28 -1.83 17.45
C ASP A 126 7.83 -3.29 17.29
N THR A 127 6.59 -3.61 17.65
CA THR A 127 6.03 -4.96 17.47
C THR A 127 5.96 -5.30 15.97
N HIS A 128 5.53 -4.33 15.15
CA HIS A 128 5.49 -4.48 13.70
C HIS A 128 6.89 -4.79 13.13
N ARG A 129 7.90 -4.00 13.51
CA ARG A 129 9.30 -4.21 13.09
C ARG A 129 9.85 -5.57 13.55
N GLN A 130 9.56 -5.97 14.78
CA GLN A 130 9.97 -7.27 15.33
C GLN A 130 9.36 -8.44 14.54
N LEU A 131 8.05 -8.39 14.24
CA LEU A 131 7.38 -9.43 13.46
C LEU A 131 7.88 -9.48 12.01
N LEU A 132 8.12 -8.31 11.40
CA LEU A 132 8.65 -8.21 10.03
C LEU A 132 10.04 -8.82 9.91
N THR A 133 10.95 -8.44 10.82
CA THR A 133 12.32 -8.96 10.85
C THR A 133 12.36 -10.43 11.26
N GLY A 134 11.54 -10.85 12.21
CA GLY A 134 11.39 -12.26 12.60
C GLY A 134 10.88 -13.13 11.46
N PHE A 135 9.92 -12.64 10.67
CA PHE A 135 9.42 -13.34 9.48
C PHE A 135 10.53 -13.55 8.45
N LEU A 136 11.32 -12.51 8.17
CA LEU A 136 12.48 -12.60 7.27
C LEU A 136 13.50 -13.64 7.77
N GLN A 137 13.88 -13.56 9.05
CA GLN A 137 14.86 -14.44 9.66
C GLN A 137 14.41 -15.91 9.58
N ALA A 138 13.17 -16.20 9.97
CA ALA A 138 12.61 -17.54 9.91
C ALA A 138 12.54 -18.07 8.46
N ALA A 139 12.11 -17.23 7.51
CA ALA A 139 12.06 -17.59 6.10
C ALA A 139 13.45 -17.88 5.50
N GLN A 140 14.46 -17.09 5.88
CA GLN A 140 15.84 -17.35 5.48
C GLN A 140 16.38 -18.60 6.18
N ALA A 141 16.20 -18.77 7.48
CA ALA A 141 16.73 -19.93 8.21
C ALA A 141 16.11 -21.28 7.81
N GLY A 142 14.98 -21.28 7.09
CA GLY A 142 14.29 -22.52 6.77
C GLY A 142 13.34 -22.98 7.88
N GLU A 143 13.05 -22.12 8.86
CA GLU A 143 12.42 -22.50 10.12
C GLU A 143 10.89 -22.45 10.03
N MET A 144 10.29 -23.57 9.60
CA MET A 144 8.83 -23.73 9.55
C MET A 144 8.14 -23.42 10.90
N PRO A 145 8.58 -23.96 12.06
CA PRO A 145 7.89 -23.69 13.32
C PRO A 145 7.90 -22.21 13.71
N ALA A 146 9.00 -21.51 13.45
CA ALA A 146 9.11 -20.08 13.72
C ALA A 146 8.14 -19.26 12.85
N LEU A 147 8.03 -19.57 11.54
CA LEU A 147 7.04 -18.95 10.66
C LEU A 147 5.60 -19.18 11.15
N MET A 148 5.26 -20.43 11.51
CA MET A 148 3.94 -20.78 12.02
C MET A 148 3.60 -20.05 13.33
N ASN A 149 4.60 -19.69 14.13
CA ASN A 149 4.42 -18.91 15.37
C ASN A 149 4.25 -17.40 15.15
N LEU A 150 4.66 -16.87 14.01
CA LEU A 150 4.49 -15.45 13.68
C LEU A 150 3.17 -15.19 12.94
N LEU A 151 2.73 -16.16 12.15
CA LEU A 151 1.56 -16.07 11.30
C LEU A 151 0.26 -16.35 12.07
N ALA A 152 -0.81 -15.63 11.71
CA ALA A 152 -2.17 -15.98 12.08
C ALA A 152 -2.64 -17.25 11.36
N GLU A 153 -3.72 -17.88 11.84
CA GLU A 153 -4.25 -19.12 11.24
C GLU A 153 -4.81 -18.89 9.83
N ASP A 154 -5.54 -17.77 9.67
CA ASP A 154 -6.20 -17.30 8.46
C ASP A 154 -5.37 -16.31 7.63
N VAL A 155 -4.06 -16.25 7.89
CA VAL A 155 -3.14 -15.35 7.17
C VAL A 155 -3.28 -15.50 5.65
N THR A 156 -3.21 -14.38 4.94
CA THR A 156 -3.22 -14.38 3.47
C THR A 156 -1.99 -13.66 2.91
N LEU A 157 -1.32 -14.29 1.95
CA LEU A 157 -0.21 -13.71 1.19
C LEU A 157 -0.65 -13.29 -0.21
N TRP A 158 -0.32 -12.06 -0.57
CA TRP A 158 -0.64 -11.44 -1.86
C TRP A 158 0.65 -11.09 -2.60
N VAL A 159 0.78 -11.55 -3.85
CA VAL A 159 1.93 -11.22 -4.72
C VAL A 159 1.46 -10.39 -5.89
N ASP A 160 1.91 -9.15 -5.97
CA ASP A 160 1.76 -8.30 -7.15
C ASP A 160 3.01 -8.41 -8.02
N SER A 161 2.92 -9.19 -9.10
CA SER A 161 3.97 -9.27 -10.13
C SER A 161 3.58 -8.66 -11.47
N GLY A 162 2.30 -8.31 -11.64
CA GLY A 162 1.72 -7.94 -12.94
C GLY A 162 1.94 -8.98 -14.05
N GLY A 163 2.16 -10.25 -13.70
CA GLY A 163 2.50 -11.31 -14.65
C GLY A 163 3.91 -11.26 -15.21
N LYS A 164 4.78 -10.36 -14.72
CA LYS A 164 6.13 -10.13 -15.25
C LYS A 164 7.22 -10.92 -14.53
N VAL A 165 6.89 -11.56 -13.40
CA VAL A 165 7.83 -12.34 -12.60
C VAL A 165 7.48 -13.81 -12.71
N LYS A 166 8.39 -14.60 -13.30
CA LYS A 166 8.21 -16.03 -13.51
C LYS A 166 8.08 -16.75 -12.16
N GLY A 167 7.01 -17.53 -12.00
CA GLY A 167 6.76 -18.33 -10.79
C GLY A 167 6.18 -17.53 -9.61
N ALA A 168 5.88 -16.25 -9.78
CA ALA A 168 5.10 -15.49 -8.81
C ALA A 168 3.66 -16.02 -8.72
N ALA A 169 3.10 -16.00 -7.51
CA ALA A 169 1.72 -16.43 -7.30
C ALA A 169 0.76 -15.47 -8.03
N THR A 170 -0.15 -16.02 -8.82
CA THR A 170 -1.20 -15.25 -9.54
C THR A 170 -2.52 -15.21 -8.78
N ARG A 171 -2.63 -15.93 -7.67
CA ARG A 171 -3.78 -15.95 -6.78
C ARG A 171 -3.32 -15.78 -5.33
N PRO A 172 -4.17 -15.23 -4.45
CA PRO A 172 -3.85 -15.11 -3.03
C PRO A 172 -3.60 -16.49 -2.43
N ILE A 173 -2.60 -16.59 -1.55
CA ILE A 173 -2.27 -17.81 -0.83
C ILE A 173 -2.85 -17.67 0.57
N ALA A 174 -3.91 -18.42 0.85
CA ALA A 174 -4.61 -18.39 2.12
C ALA A 174 -4.17 -19.54 3.03
N GLY A 175 -4.11 -19.26 4.33
CA GLY A 175 -3.84 -20.24 5.38
C GLY A 175 -2.37 -20.32 5.76
N ARG A 176 -2.16 -20.40 7.08
CA ARG A 176 -0.84 -20.39 7.73
C ARG A 176 0.19 -21.34 7.10
N ASP A 177 -0.19 -22.59 6.91
CA ASP A 177 0.68 -23.63 6.34
C ASP A 177 1.11 -23.31 4.90
N ALA A 178 0.18 -22.83 4.08
CA ALA A 178 0.43 -22.53 2.68
C ALA A 178 1.35 -21.31 2.55
N VAL A 179 1.10 -20.27 3.35
CA VAL A 179 1.94 -19.07 3.41
C VAL A 179 3.34 -19.39 3.89
N ALA A 180 3.49 -20.19 4.95
CA ALA A 180 4.80 -20.57 5.48
C ALA A 180 5.61 -21.39 4.46
N ARG A 181 5.01 -22.42 3.83
CA ARG A 181 5.68 -23.19 2.77
C ARG A 181 6.08 -22.32 1.58
N PHE A 182 5.21 -21.39 1.19
CA PHE A 182 5.52 -20.45 0.11
C PHE A 182 6.73 -19.58 0.48
N ALA A 183 6.73 -18.99 1.67
CA ALA A 183 7.82 -18.15 2.19
C ALA A 183 9.17 -18.88 2.17
N LEU A 184 9.22 -20.12 2.65
CA LEU A 184 10.44 -20.95 2.61
C LEU A 184 10.93 -21.21 1.18
N GLY A 185 10.01 -21.32 0.22
CA GLY A 185 10.30 -21.52 -1.19
C GLY A 185 10.68 -20.25 -1.96
N THR A 186 10.75 -19.07 -1.32
CA THR A 186 10.94 -17.79 -2.04
C THR A 186 12.39 -17.50 -2.44
N ARG A 187 13.37 -18.15 -1.81
CA ARG A 187 14.81 -17.93 -2.11
C ARG A 187 15.16 -18.03 -3.59
N ARG A 188 14.48 -18.92 -4.33
CA ARG A 188 14.69 -19.10 -5.78
C ARG A 188 14.25 -17.91 -6.65
N PHE A 189 13.47 -16.98 -6.10
CA PHE A 189 13.00 -15.79 -6.81
C PHE A 189 13.92 -14.59 -6.61
N LEU A 190 14.87 -14.67 -5.68
CA LEU A 190 15.81 -13.59 -5.41
C LEU A 190 17.07 -13.75 -6.27
N PRO A 191 17.61 -12.66 -6.83
CA PRO A 191 18.93 -12.67 -7.46
C PRO A 191 20.01 -13.09 -6.47
N GLU A 192 21.09 -13.69 -6.99
CA GLU A 192 22.30 -13.91 -6.21
C GLU A 192 22.88 -12.57 -5.74
N GLY A 193 23.33 -12.50 -4.48
CA GLY A 193 23.82 -11.26 -3.88
C GLY A 193 22.75 -10.23 -3.54
N ALA A 194 21.46 -10.59 -3.58
CA ALA A 194 20.40 -9.70 -3.13
C ALA A 194 20.57 -9.34 -1.64
N ARG A 195 20.58 -8.04 -1.36
CA ARG A 195 20.60 -7.49 0.00
C ARG A 195 19.19 -7.09 0.43
N VAL A 196 18.95 -7.12 1.74
CA VAL A 196 17.66 -6.73 2.32
C VAL A 196 17.85 -5.45 3.13
N GLU A 197 17.04 -4.46 2.85
CA GLU A 197 17.02 -3.15 3.52
C GLU A 197 15.69 -3.01 4.26
N LEU A 198 15.73 -2.59 5.52
CA LEU A 198 14.54 -2.14 6.24
C LEU A 198 14.33 -0.66 5.94
N ALA A 199 13.18 -0.31 5.38
CA ALA A 199 12.83 1.05 5.04
C ALA A 199 11.37 1.33 5.39
N GLU A 200 10.99 2.60 5.40
CA GLU A 200 9.59 2.98 5.46
C GLU A 200 9.03 3.04 4.04
N VAL A 201 7.97 2.27 3.78
CA VAL A 201 7.28 2.25 2.49
C VAL A 201 5.79 2.40 2.74
N ASN A 202 5.17 3.40 2.11
CA ASN A 202 3.78 3.77 2.35
C ASN A 202 3.49 3.92 3.85
N GLY A 203 4.30 4.72 4.55
CA GLY A 203 4.14 5.06 5.97
C GLY A 203 4.25 3.90 6.96
N GLN A 204 4.83 2.76 6.56
CA GLN A 204 5.00 1.59 7.43
C GLN A 204 6.34 0.90 7.19
N PRO A 205 6.91 0.23 8.22
CA PRO A 205 8.11 -0.59 8.04
C PRO A 205 7.90 -1.68 6.98
N ALA A 206 8.83 -1.78 6.03
CA ALA A 206 8.84 -2.77 4.96
C ALA A 206 10.26 -3.22 4.65
N LEU A 207 10.40 -4.38 4.02
CA LEU A 207 11.68 -4.91 3.56
C LEU A 207 11.81 -4.72 2.05
N ILE A 208 12.88 -4.05 1.63
CA ILE A 208 13.23 -3.88 0.22
C ILE A 208 14.38 -4.84 -0.10
N PHE A 209 14.19 -5.67 -1.11
CA PHE A 209 15.21 -6.59 -1.61
C PHE A 209 15.84 -5.97 -2.87
N ARG A 210 17.13 -5.65 -2.79
CA ARG A 210 17.89 -5.03 -3.88
C ARG A 210 19.02 -5.90 -4.37
N ALA A 211 19.35 -5.79 -5.64
CA ALA A 211 20.64 -6.22 -6.18
C ALA A 211 21.25 -5.03 -6.93
N GLY A 212 22.39 -4.53 -6.42
CA GLY A 212 22.85 -3.18 -6.78
C GLY A 212 21.81 -2.12 -6.37
N ASP A 213 21.51 -1.20 -7.27
CA ASP A 213 20.54 -0.11 -7.02
C ASP A 213 19.09 -0.52 -7.34
N ARG A 214 18.88 -1.69 -7.95
CA ARG A 214 17.56 -2.12 -8.42
C ARG A 214 16.79 -2.85 -7.33
N ALA A 215 15.59 -2.36 -7.00
CA ALA A 215 14.62 -3.10 -6.20
C ALA A 215 13.95 -4.23 -7.01
N TYR A 216 13.85 -5.41 -6.41
CA TYR A 216 13.21 -6.60 -6.99
C TYR A 216 11.92 -6.98 -6.27
N LEU A 217 11.85 -6.65 -4.98
CA LEU A 217 10.74 -7.04 -4.14
C LEU A 217 10.63 -6.06 -2.96
N VAL A 218 9.42 -5.60 -2.69
CA VAL A 218 9.07 -4.94 -1.42
C VAL A 218 8.10 -5.85 -0.68
N LEU A 219 8.44 -6.18 0.56
CA LEU A 219 7.63 -6.99 1.47
C LEU A 219 7.09 -6.11 2.60
N ALA A 220 5.77 -6.08 2.71
CA ALA A 220 5.06 -5.43 3.82
C ALA A 220 4.17 -6.44 4.54
N ILE A 221 3.89 -6.18 5.82
CA ILE A 221 3.00 -7.03 6.63
C ILE A 221 1.90 -6.18 7.27
N GLU A 222 0.74 -6.79 7.46
CA GLU A 222 -0.32 -6.27 8.33
C GLU A 222 -0.40 -7.15 9.57
N VAL A 223 -0.47 -6.51 10.74
CA VAL A 223 -0.43 -7.18 12.04
C VAL A 223 -1.70 -6.88 12.80
N GLU A 224 -2.32 -7.93 13.35
CA GLU A 224 -3.43 -7.86 14.29
C GLU A 224 -3.19 -8.86 15.42
N ALA A 225 -3.56 -8.50 16.65
CA ALA A 225 -3.39 -9.36 17.83
C ALA A 225 -1.98 -9.99 17.94
N GLN A 226 -0.93 -9.20 17.61
CA GLN A 226 0.48 -9.62 17.61
C GLN A 226 0.83 -10.78 16.66
N ARG A 227 -0.01 -11.01 15.64
CA ARG A 227 0.20 -12.01 14.58
C ARG A 227 0.13 -11.35 13.21
N ILE A 228 0.87 -11.91 12.26
CA ILE A 228 0.84 -11.47 10.87
C ILE A 228 -0.44 -12.00 10.22
N GLN A 229 -1.34 -11.08 9.86
CA GLN A 229 -2.61 -11.37 9.18
C GLN A 229 -2.49 -11.31 7.66
N THR A 230 -1.64 -10.42 7.16
CA THR A 230 -1.43 -10.26 5.72
C THR A 230 0.04 -10.12 5.43
N VAL A 231 0.50 -10.82 4.40
CA VAL A 231 1.82 -10.59 3.78
C VAL A 231 1.61 -10.04 2.38
N ARG A 232 2.22 -8.90 2.07
CA ARG A 232 2.12 -8.25 0.76
C ARG A 232 3.50 -8.20 0.12
N VAL A 233 3.57 -8.73 -1.09
CA VAL A 233 4.79 -8.82 -1.89
C VAL A 233 4.58 -8.02 -3.18
N MET A 234 5.24 -6.88 -3.31
CA MET A 234 5.27 -6.09 -4.53
C MET A 234 6.53 -6.45 -5.31
N ALA A 235 6.36 -7.15 -6.43
CA ALA A 235 7.44 -7.64 -7.29
C ALA A 235 7.30 -7.17 -8.75
N ASN A 236 6.25 -6.42 -9.10
CA ASN A 236 6.08 -5.87 -10.45
C ASN A 236 7.22 -4.86 -10.74
N PRO A 237 8.12 -5.13 -11.71
CA PRO A 237 9.26 -4.27 -11.99
C PRO A 237 8.89 -2.84 -12.39
N GLU A 238 7.72 -2.63 -13.00
CA GLU A 238 7.26 -1.28 -13.37
C GLU A 238 6.89 -0.45 -12.14
N LYS A 239 6.29 -1.07 -11.13
CA LYS A 239 5.95 -0.40 -9.86
C LYS A 239 7.18 -0.15 -9.00
N LEU A 240 8.18 -1.03 -9.11
CA LEU A 240 9.44 -0.92 -8.37
C LEU A 240 10.44 0.04 -9.01
N ALA A 241 10.17 0.59 -10.19
CA ALA A 241 11.12 1.47 -10.89
C ALA A 241 11.45 2.78 -10.12
N ARG A 242 10.64 3.14 -9.13
CA ARG A 242 10.80 4.34 -8.29
C ARG A 242 11.29 4.03 -6.87
N VAL A 243 11.59 2.77 -6.60
CA VAL A 243 12.09 2.25 -5.32
C VAL A 243 13.58 2.04 -5.46
#